data_AF-A0A8T4EIA2-F1
#
_entry.id   AF-A0A8T4EIA2-F1
#
_cell.length_a   1.000
_cell.length_b   1.000
_cell.length_c   1.000
_cell.angle_alpha   90.00
_cell.angle_beta   90.00
_cell.angle_gamma   90.00
#
_symmetry.space_group_name_H-M   'P 1'
#
loop_
_entity.id
_entity.type
_entity.pdbx_description
1 polymer ?
#
loop_
_entity_poly.entity_id
_entity_poly.type
_entity_poly.pdbx_seq_one_letter_code
_entity_poly.pdbx_strand_id
1 'polypeptide(L)'
;MKGWFLFAAIILMTACSGNAPEEDDKISLSSDKDYAAKQTELNAAIKEMNIPLEKWNGFMQRAKQGQPILSEDFDFTYAEFLPKADAVKKKTKEIKAYLSSNGQKLTESGIDVNQERHRLEAIEADVEKNINSMKAELNSMSQQ
;
A
#
# COMPACT_ATOMS: atom_id res chain seq x y z
N MET A 1 26.07 -63.90 32.08
CA MET A 1 26.64 -62.93 33.05
C MET A 1 25.87 -61.64 32.89
N LYS A 2 25.04 -61.26 33.88
CA LYS A 2 25.24 -60.08 34.76
C LYS A 2 25.33 -58.77 33.94
N GLY A 3 24.39 -57.82 34.01
CA GLY A 3 23.27 -57.71 34.94
C GLY A 3 22.27 -56.62 34.54
N TRP A 4 21.11 -56.73 35.18
CA TRP A 4 20.07 -55.72 35.29
C TRP A 4 20.56 -54.51 36.06
N PHE A 5 20.01 -53.32 35.76
CA PHE A 5 19.37 -52.47 36.77
C PHE A 5 18.23 -51.68 36.11
N LEU A 6 16.99 -51.97 36.55
CA LEU A 6 15.87 -51.05 36.52
C LEU A 6 16.16 -49.89 37.49
N PHE A 7 15.69 -48.68 37.18
CA PHE A 7 14.81 -47.92 38.07
C PHE A 7 14.13 -46.80 37.27
N ALA A 8 12.81 -46.89 37.15
CA ALA A 8 11.96 -45.75 36.87
C ALA A 8 11.67 -45.04 38.20
N ALA A 9 11.81 -43.72 38.25
CA ALA A 9 11.07 -42.86 39.16
C ALA A 9 11.04 -41.43 38.59
N ILE A 10 9.83 -41.02 38.23
CA ILE A 10 9.44 -39.65 37.88
C ILE A 10 9.51 -38.81 39.16
N ILE A 11 10.16 -37.64 39.09
CA ILE A 11 9.86 -36.51 39.98
C ILE A 11 9.45 -35.35 39.08
N LEU A 12 8.16 -35.06 39.12
CA LEU A 12 7.53 -33.88 38.52
C LEU A 12 7.51 -32.77 39.59
N MET A 13 8.02 -31.58 39.26
CA MET A 13 7.42 -30.24 39.51
C MET A 13 8.49 -29.12 39.50
N THR A 14 8.41 -28.27 38.47
CA THR A 14 8.39 -26.76 38.46
C THR A 14 9.02 -25.99 39.63
N ALA A 15 9.75 -24.87 39.47
CA ALA A 15 9.71 -23.82 38.45
C ALA A 15 10.98 -22.92 38.45
N CYS A 16 11.16 -22.19 37.35
CA CYS A 16 11.74 -20.85 37.19
C CYS A 16 13.11 -20.50 37.79
N SER A 17 14.07 -20.25 36.89
CA SER A 17 14.93 -19.04 36.84
C SER A 17 16.35 -19.39 36.40
N GLY A 18 16.88 -18.64 35.43
CA GLY A 18 18.32 -18.58 35.18
C GLY A 18 18.75 -18.73 33.73
N ASN A 19 18.35 -17.77 32.89
CA ASN A 19 19.01 -17.31 31.65
C ASN A 19 19.78 -18.35 30.81
N ALA A 20 19.08 -18.93 29.84
CA ALA A 20 19.72 -19.17 28.55
C ALA A 20 19.81 -17.81 27.82
N PRO A 21 20.96 -17.41 27.24
CA PRO A 21 21.01 -16.18 26.46
C PRO A 21 20.08 -16.32 25.25
N GLU A 22 19.02 -15.52 25.25
CA GLU A 22 18.26 -15.16 24.04
C GLU A 22 19.21 -14.36 23.14
N GLU A 23 19.90 -15.03 22.23
CA GLU A 23 20.49 -14.36 21.08
C GLU A 23 19.94 -15.02 19.79
N ASP A 24 19.57 -14.16 18.84
CA ASP A 24 19.22 -14.47 17.44
C ASP A 24 17.75 -14.73 17.01
N ASP A 25 16.76 -13.96 17.49
CA ASP A 25 15.43 -14.00 16.83
C ASP A 25 14.63 -12.67 16.79
N LYS A 26 15.30 -11.50 16.90
CA LYS A 26 14.61 -10.19 16.96
C LYS A 26 14.88 -9.20 15.82
N ILE A 27 15.59 -9.59 14.76
CA ILE A 27 15.99 -8.61 13.72
C ILE A 27 15.08 -8.58 12.47
N SER A 28 14.17 -9.54 12.28
CA SER A 28 13.36 -9.62 11.04
C SER A 28 11.94 -8.99 11.12
N LEU A 29 11.38 -8.73 12.30
CA LEU A 29 9.94 -8.44 12.44
C LEU A 29 9.49 -6.97 12.29
N SER A 30 10.38 -5.98 12.30
CA SER A 30 9.98 -4.56 12.32
C SER A 30 9.85 -3.93 10.93
N SER A 31 10.78 -4.22 10.02
CA SER A 31 10.77 -3.66 8.65
C SER A 31 9.52 -4.09 7.87
N ASP A 32 9.04 -5.31 8.10
CA ASP A 32 7.88 -5.84 7.39
C ASP A 32 6.58 -5.19 7.87
N LYS A 33 6.48 -4.88 9.16
CA LYS A 33 5.34 -4.17 9.75
C LYS A 33 5.28 -2.72 9.26
N ASP A 34 6.41 -2.03 9.23
CA ASP A 34 6.50 -0.66 8.73
C ASP A 34 6.19 -0.58 7.23
N TYR A 35 6.71 -1.52 6.44
CA TYR A 35 6.36 -1.65 5.04
C TYR A 35 4.85 -1.92 4.84
N ALA A 36 4.29 -2.87 5.58
CA ALA A 36 2.86 -3.19 5.52
C ALA A 36 1.95 -2.02 5.91
N ALA A 37 2.36 -1.22 6.91
CA ALA A 37 1.65 -0.01 7.29
C ALA A 37 1.63 1.01 6.14
N LYS A 38 2.77 1.24 5.48
CA LYS A 38 2.86 2.14 4.32
C LYS A 38 2.01 1.66 3.14
N GLN A 39 1.98 0.34 2.89
CA GLN A 39 1.11 -0.24 1.86
C GLN A 39 -0.38 -0.02 2.18
N THR A 40 -0.76 -0.16 3.44
CA THR A 40 -2.14 0.08 3.90
C THR A 40 -2.54 1.54 3.66
N GLU A 41 -1.66 2.49 4.00
CA GLU A 41 -1.88 3.91 3.76
C GLU A 41 -2.00 4.25 2.26
N LEU A 42 -1.13 3.68 1.41
CA LEU A 42 -1.22 3.87 -0.04
C LEU A 42 -2.55 3.32 -0.58
N ASN A 43 -2.94 2.12 -0.17
CA ASN A 43 -4.20 1.52 -0.61
C ASN A 43 -5.42 2.31 -0.15
N ALA A 44 -5.37 2.91 1.04
CA ALA A 44 -6.42 3.82 1.51
C ALA A 44 -6.49 5.08 0.62
N ALA A 45 -5.35 5.71 0.32
CA ALA A 45 -5.30 6.87 -0.55
C ALA A 45 -5.81 6.58 -1.97
N ILE A 46 -5.48 5.42 -2.53
CA ILE A 46 -6.00 4.98 -3.84
C ILE A 46 -7.52 4.82 -3.80
N LYS A 47 -8.06 4.17 -2.76
CA LYS A 47 -9.51 4.02 -2.59
C LYS A 47 -10.22 5.37 -2.52
N GLU A 48 -9.68 6.32 -1.77
CA GLU A 48 -10.25 7.67 -1.67
C GLU A 48 -10.19 8.41 -3.00
N MET A 49 -9.07 8.29 -3.73
CA MET A 49 -8.91 8.90 -5.06
C MET A 49 -9.88 8.32 -6.10
N ASN A 50 -10.22 7.04 -6.01
CA ASN A 50 -11.12 6.40 -6.95
C ASN A 50 -12.57 6.90 -6.83
N ILE A 51 -13.01 7.42 -5.68
CA ILE A 51 -14.37 7.93 -5.50
C ILE A 51 -14.71 9.06 -6.49
N PRO A 52 -13.95 10.18 -6.55
CA PRO A 52 -14.22 11.23 -7.54
C PRO A 52 -13.94 10.76 -8.98
N LEU A 53 -13.03 9.81 -9.21
CA LEU A 53 -12.78 9.26 -10.54
C LEU A 53 -13.98 8.45 -11.07
N GLU A 54 -14.60 7.63 -10.22
CA GLU A 54 -15.83 6.88 -10.56
C GLU A 54 -16.99 7.83 -10.83
N LYS A 55 -17.15 8.87 -9.99
CA LYS A 55 -18.15 9.92 -10.19
C LYS A 55 -17.96 10.63 -11.53
N TRP A 56 -16.73 11.02 -11.85
CA TRP A 56 -16.36 11.61 -13.13
C TRP A 56 -16.74 10.72 -14.31
N ASN A 57 -16.36 9.44 -14.26
CA ASN A 57 -16.70 8.47 -15.28
C ASN A 57 -18.22 8.30 -15.44
N GLY A 58 -18.97 8.35 -14.34
CA GLY A 58 -20.44 8.36 -14.36
C GLY A 58 -21.01 9.57 -15.10
N PHE A 59 -20.46 10.76 -14.88
CA PHE A 59 -20.86 11.97 -15.61
C PHE A 59 -20.56 11.85 -17.10
N MET A 60 -19.36 11.39 -17.47
CA MET A 60 -18.98 11.17 -18.87
C MET A 60 -19.90 10.17 -19.58
N GLN A 61 -20.29 9.09 -18.91
CA GLN A 61 -21.25 8.12 -19.48
C GLN A 61 -22.62 8.74 -19.70
N ARG A 62 -23.13 9.51 -18.74
CA ARG A 62 -24.43 10.19 -18.86
C ARG A 62 -24.43 11.25 -19.95
N ALA A 63 -23.36 12.05 -20.05
CA ALA A 63 -23.19 13.04 -21.11
C ALA A 63 -23.20 12.37 -22.51
N LYS A 64 -22.53 11.23 -22.67
CA LYS A 64 -22.57 10.43 -23.92
C LYS A 64 -23.96 9.91 -24.28
N GLN A 65 -24.84 9.74 -23.30
CA GLN A 65 -26.24 9.35 -23.50
C GLN A 65 -27.16 10.55 -23.75
N GLY A 66 -26.62 11.76 -23.88
CA GLY A 66 -27.38 12.99 -24.08
C GLY A 66 -28.09 13.50 -22.83
N GLN A 67 -27.76 12.98 -21.65
CA GLN A 67 -28.28 13.52 -20.40
C GLN A 67 -27.53 14.81 -20.03
N PRO A 68 -28.25 15.87 -19.61
CA PRO A 68 -27.62 17.09 -19.16
C PRO A 68 -26.82 16.84 -17.88
N ILE A 69 -25.59 17.36 -17.84
CA ILE A 69 -24.71 17.41 -16.68
C ILE A 69 -24.19 18.84 -16.58
N LEU A 70 -24.14 19.40 -15.38
CA LEU A 70 -23.64 20.76 -15.20
C LEU A 70 -22.12 20.77 -15.31
N SER A 71 -21.54 21.77 -15.98
CA SER A 71 -20.08 21.94 -16.04
C SER A 71 -19.46 22.05 -14.63
N GLU A 72 -20.19 22.67 -13.70
CA GLU A 72 -19.82 22.79 -12.28
C GLU A 72 -19.66 21.42 -11.60
N ASP A 73 -20.42 20.39 -12.01
CA ASP A 73 -20.29 19.05 -11.45
C ASP A 73 -18.93 18.43 -11.83
N PHE A 74 -18.45 18.70 -13.05
CA PHE A 74 -17.12 18.28 -13.50
C PHE A 74 -16.03 19.08 -12.79
N ASP A 75 -16.12 20.41 -12.75
CA ASP A 75 -15.13 21.25 -12.07
C ASP A 75 -14.96 20.88 -10.59
N PHE A 76 -16.09 20.71 -9.88
CA PHE A 76 -16.10 20.29 -8.49
C PHE A 76 -15.45 18.91 -8.30
N THR A 77 -15.81 17.94 -9.14
CA THR A 77 -15.27 16.57 -9.04
C THR A 77 -13.77 16.52 -9.35
N TYR A 78 -13.31 17.31 -10.32
CA TYR A 78 -11.88 17.44 -10.60
C TYR A 78 -11.12 18.10 -9.45
N ALA A 79 -11.68 19.14 -8.83
CA ALA A 79 -11.11 19.77 -7.64
C ALA A 79 -11.07 18.82 -6.43
N GLU A 80 -12.03 17.89 -6.30
CA GLU A 80 -12.01 16.82 -5.28
C GLU A 80 -10.97 15.73 -5.58
N PHE A 81 -10.71 15.44 -6.85
CA PHE A 81 -9.78 14.41 -7.31
C PHE A 81 -8.32 14.82 -7.12
N LEU A 82 -7.95 16.05 -7.54
CA LEU A 82 -6.57 16.53 -7.52
C LEU A 82 -5.81 16.33 -6.20
N PRO A 83 -6.32 16.78 -5.02
CA PRO A 83 -5.59 16.60 -3.77
C PRO A 83 -5.43 15.13 -3.37
N LYS A 84 -6.35 14.25 -3.81
CA LYS A 84 -6.27 12.80 -3.54
C LYS A 84 -5.27 12.12 -4.47
N ALA A 85 -5.22 12.54 -5.74
CA ALA A 85 -4.19 12.13 -6.68
C ALA A 85 -2.79 12.51 -6.18
N ASP A 86 -2.62 13.73 -5.65
CA ASP A 86 -1.37 14.18 -5.04
C ASP A 86 -1.01 13.38 -3.77
N ALA A 87 -2.01 12.97 -2.97
CA ALA A 87 -1.78 12.10 -1.82
C ALA A 87 -1.23 10.73 -2.24
N VAL A 88 -1.76 10.12 -3.32
CA VAL A 88 -1.23 8.87 -3.87
C VAL A 88 0.20 9.04 -4.37
N LYS A 89 0.51 10.12 -5.11
CA LYS A 89 1.87 10.45 -5.56
C LYS A 89 2.85 10.64 -4.39
N LYS A 90 2.41 11.29 -3.32
CA LYS A 90 3.21 11.45 -2.11
C LYS A 90 3.50 10.10 -1.45
N LYS A 91 2.49 9.25 -1.30
CA LYS A 91 2.62 7.92 -0.65
C LYS A 91 3.50 6.97 -1.45
N THR A 92 3.36 6.94 -2.77
CA THR A 92 4.24 6.16 -3.65
C THR A 92 5.70 6.61 -3.55
N LYS A 93 5.96 7.92 -3.50
CA LYS A 93 7.31 8.46 -3.24
C LYS A 93 7.86 8.07 -1.86
N GLU A 94 7.04 8.13 -0.82
CA GLU A 94 7.42 7.70 0.55
C GLU A 94 7.80 6.22 0.59
N ILE A 95 7.05 5.36 -0.10
CA ILE A 95 7.36 3.92 -0.18
C ILE A 95 8.64 3.70 -1.00
N LYS A 96 8.82 4.35 -2.14
CA LYS A 96 10.06 4.24 -2.94
C LYS A 96 11.30 4.66 -2.15
N ALA A 97 11.19 5.71 -1.33
CA ALA A 97 12.26 6.12 -0.42
C ALA A 97 12.53 5.02 0.63
N TYR A 98 11.48 4.47 1.24
CA TYR A 98 11.59 3.40 2.22
C TYR A 98 12.25 2.13 1.66
N LEU A 99 11.84 1.71 0.44
CA LEU A 99 12.45 0.61 -0.30
C LEU A 99 13.94 0.83 -0.56
N SER A 100 14.34 2.08 -0.81
CA SER A 100 15.74 2.43 -1.05
C SER A 100 16.58 2.40 0.22
N SER A 101 15.99 2.77 1.38
CA SER A 101 16.68 2.75 2.67
C SER A 101 16.71 1.37 3.32
N ASN A 102 15.73 0.51 3.05
CA ASN A 102 15.56 -0.78 3.74
C ASN A 102 15.59 -2.00 2.81
N GLY A 103 15.97 -1.82 1.54
CA GLY A 103 15.81 -2.82 0.50
C GLY A 103 16.45 -4.18 0.80
N GLN A 104 17.61 -4.20 1.45
CA GLN A 104 18.25 -5.46 1.83
C GLN A 104 17.41 -6.25 2.84
N LYS A 105 16.96 -5.60 3.93
CA LYS A 105 16.13 -6.23 4.97
C LYS A 105 14.79 -6.71 4.42
N LEU A 106 14.17 -5.92 3.54
CA LEU A 106 12.91 -6.30 2.89
C LEU A 106 13.10 -7.50 1.97
N THR A 107 14.21 -7.56 1.24
CA THR A 107 14.57 -8.73 0.41
C THR A 107 14.79 -9.97 1.27
N GLU A 108 15.49 -9.85 2.40
CA GLU A 108 15.70 -10.93 3.38
C GLU A 108 14.37 -11.45 3.95
N SER A 109 13.38 -10.56 4.08
CA SER A 109 11.99 -10.89 4.44
C SER A 109 11.11 -11.36 3.28
N GLY A 110 11.68 -11.57 2.08
CA GLY A 110 10.97 -12.11 0.92
C GLY A 110 10.18 -11.10 0.09
N ILE A 111 10.37 -9.79 0.31
CA ILE A 111 9.76 -8.74 -0.51
C ILE A 111 10.66 -8.44 -1.71
N ASP A 112 10.14 -8.60 -2.92
CA ASP A 112 10.83 -8.18 -4.15
C ASP A 112 10.76 -6.66 -4.31
N VAL A 113 11.85 -5.99 -3.93
CA VAL A 113 12.00 -4.53 -3.99
C VAL A 113 11.89 -3.98 -5.42
N ASN A 114 12.35 -4.73 -6.42
CA ASN A 114 12.32 -4.27 -7.81
C ASN A 114 10.90 -4.36 -8.39
N GLN A 115 10.22 -5.49 -8.13
CA GLN A 115 8.81 -5.64 -8.49
C GLN A 115 7.95 -4.56 -7.83
N GLU A 116 8.22 -4.26 -6.56
CA GLU A 116 7.46 -3.24 -5.84
C GLU A 116 7.71 -1.83 -6.41
N ARG A 117 8.95 -1.49 -6.78
CA ARG A 117 9.24 -0.21 -7.45
C ARG A 117 8.46 -0.07 -8.75
N HIS A 118 8.43 -1.10 -9.59
CA HIS A 118 7.66 -1.09 -10.82
C HIS A 118 6.15 -0.95 -10.58
N ARG A 119 5.63 -1.59 -9.53
CA ARG A 119 4.22 -1.42 -9.14
C ARG A 119 3.90 0.04 -8.78
N LEU A 120 4.78 0.70 -8.02
CA LEU A 120 4.62 2.09 -7.62
C LEU A 120 4.73 3.05 -8.82
N GLU A 121 5.64 2.79 -9.75
CA GLU A 121 5.76 3.53 -11.02
C GLU A 121 4.50 3.41 -11.87
N ALA A 122 3.93 2.21 -11.97
CA ALA A 122 2.67 2.00 -12.68
C ALA A 122 1.51 2.78 -12.06
N ILE A 123 1.43 2.84 -10.72
CA ILE A 123 0.43 3.65 -10.01
C ILE A 123 0.61 5.12 -10.33
N GLU A 124 1.83 5.66 -10.23
CA GLU A 124 2.09 7.07 -10.55
C GLU A 124 1.73 7.42 -12.00
N ALA A 125 2.04 6.53 -12.95
CA ALA A 125 1.69 6.70 -14.34
C ALA A 125 0.18 6.71 -14.58
N ASP A 126 -0.57 5.84 -13.90
CA ASP A 126 -2.04 5.82 -14.00
C ASP A 126 -2.67 7.07 -13.40
N VAL A 127 -2.18 7.52 -12.23
CA VAL A 127 -2.62 8.79 -11.62
C VAL A 127 -2.38 9.97 -12.55
N GLU A 128 -1.19 10.05 -13.15
CA GLU A 128 -0.84 11.11 -14.10
C GLU A 128 -1.72 11.08 -15.36
N LYS A 129 -1.99 9.89 -15.88
CA LYS A 129 -2.92 9.70 -17.01
C LYS A 129 -4.32 10.19 -16.66
N ASN A 130 -4.83 9.88 -15.47
CA ASN A 130 -6.16 10.29 -15.03
C ASN A 130 -6.25 11.83 -14.87
N ILE A 131 -5.24 12.46 -14.26
CA ILE A 131 -5.15 13.94 -14.17
C ILE A 131 -5.22 14.57 -15.56
N ASN A 132 -4.38 14.09 -16.49
CA ASN A 132 -4.31 14.66 -17.84
C ASN A 132 -5.59 14.43 -18.64
N SER A 133 -6.23 13.27 -18.47
CA SER A 133 -7.50 12.94 -19.15
C SER A 133 -8.62 13.86 -18.66
N MET A 134 -8.83 13.96 -17.34
CA MET A 134 -9.87 14.82 -16.77
C MET A 134 -9.64 16.30 -17.14
N LYS A 135 -8.39 16.77 -17.10
CA LYS A 135 -8.05 18.14 -17.50
C LYS A 135 -8.34 18.40 -18.98
N ALA A 136 -8.02 17.46 -19.86
CA ALA A 136 -8.30 17.59 -21.29
C ALA A 136 -9.81 17.62 -21.56
N GLU A 137 -10.57 16.80 -20.86
CA GLU A 137 -12.03 16.75 -20.95
C GLU A 137 -12.67 18.05 -20.45
N LEU A 138 -12.24 18.61 -19.30
CA LEU A 138 -12.69 19.93 -18.85
C LEU A 138 -12.47 21.02 -19.91
N ASN A 139 -11.24 21.10 -20.45
CA ASN A 139 -10.91 22.09 -21.46
C ASN A 139 -11.76 21.94 -22.72
N SER A 140 -12.11 20.71 -23.10
CA SER A 140 -12.98 20.44 -24.26
C SER A 140 -14.42 20.89 -24.01
N MET A 141 -14.92 20.79 -22.77
CA MET A 141 -16.27 21.23 -22.41
C MET A 141 -16.39 22.75 -22.33
N SER A 142 -15.35 23.46 -21.88
CA SER A 142 -15.37 24.94 -21.86
C SER A 142 -15.34 25.59 -23.26
N GLN A 143 -15.09 24.82 -24.31
CA GLN A 143 -15.06 25.30 -25.71
C GLN A 143 -16.37 25.03 -26.47
N GLN A 144 -17.32 24.32 -25.88
CA GLN A 144 -18.66 24.03 -26.43
C GLN A 144 -19.69 25.03 -25.91
#